data_AF-A0A9J6GU73-F1
#
_entry.id   AF-A0A9J6GU73-F1
#
_cell.length_a   1.000
_cell.length_b   1.000
_cell.length_c   1.000
_cell.angle_alpha   90.00
_cell.angle_beta   90.00
_cell.angle_gamma   90.00
#
_symmetry.space_group_name_H-M   'P 1'
#
loop_
_entity.id
_entity.type
_entity.pdbx_description
1 polymer ?
#
loop_
_entity_poly.entity_id
_entity_poly.type
_entity_poly.pdbx_seq_one_letter_code
_entity_poly.pdbx_strand_id
1 'polypeptide(L)'
;MTLQAVCVHKRRFVDVLVGNSSKSHDSRCLRRSDLLKKLPGICQGDRYHLLGDAAYPLRPYLLTPYRDYGRLSKHQKEFNAKFSAMRVLIENAFSTLKKRFRQLIYLELHTVP
;
A
#
# COMPACT_ATOMS: atom_id res chain seq x y z
N MET A 1 9.42 1.62 -13.08
CA MET A 1 9.63 0.76 -11.90
C MET A 1 8.64 1.15 -10.82
N THR A 2 8.09 0.20 -10.06
CA THR A 2 7.13 0.45 -8.97
C THR A 2 7.74 0.17 -7.60
N LEU A 3 7.41 1.02 -6.63
CA LEU A 3 7.75 0.89 -5.21
C LEU A 3 6.50 0.45 -4.44
N GLN A 4 6.55 -0.71 -3.80
CA GLN A 4 5.57 -1.11 -2.78
C GLN A 4 6.20 -0.83 -1.41
N ALA A 5 5.49 -0.16 -0.51
CA ALA A 5 5.99 0.05 0.85
C ALA A 5 4.86 -0.02 1.88
N VAL A 6 5.21 -0.51 3.07
CA VAL A 6 4.34 -0.54 4.25
C VAL A 6 4.82 0.51 5.22
N CYS A 7 3.88 1.29 5.74
CA CYS A 7 4.18 2.38 6.66
C CYS A 7 3.29 2.28 7.89
N VAL A 8 3.87 2.53 9.06
CA VAL A 8 3.12 2.66 10.32
C VAL A 8 2.68 4.10 10.55
N HIS A 9 1.77 4.32 11.51
CA HIS A 9 1.19 5.63 11.85
C HIS A 9 2.21 6.76 12.09
N LYS A 10 3.48 6.46 12.42
CA LYS A 10 4.56 7.46 12.57
C LYS A 10 5.28 7.80 11.25
N ARG A 11 4.69 7.51 10.09
CA ARG A 11 5.30 7.68 8.76
C ARG A 11 6.64 6.95 8.58
N ARG A 12 6.86 5.86 9.33
CA ARG A 12 8.05 5.02 9.22
C ARG A 12 7.77 3.84 8.31
N PHE A 13 8.59 3.68 7.28
CA PHE A 13 8.54 2.50 6.41
C PHE A 13 9.11 1.29 7.16
N VAL A 14 8.35 0.19 7.19
CA VAL A 14 8.71 -1.05 7.89
C VAL A 14 8.91 -2.23 6.95
N ASP A 15 8.43 -2.12 5.71
CA ASP A 15 8.70 -3.05 4.63
C ASP A 15 8.71 -2.27 3.31
N VAL A 16 9.64 -2.57 2.41
CA VAL A 16 9.79 -1.92 1.11
C VAL A 16 10.20 -2.95 0.08
N LEU A 17 9.51 -2.98 -1.06
CA LEU A 17 9.88 -3.76 -2.23
C LEU A 17 10.00 -2.84 -3.44
N VAL A 18 11.14 -2.93 -4.13
CA VAL A 18 11.47 -2.18 -5.34
C VAL A 18 11.68 -3.16 -6.50
N GLY A 19 11.43 -2.74 -7.73
CA GLY A 19 11.84 -3.50 -8.92
C GLY A 19 10.72 -4.18 -9.70
N ASN A 20 9.46 -4.05 -9.25
CA ASN A 20 8.34 -4.50 -10.09
C ASN A 20 8.17 -3.57 -11.31
N SER A 21 7.86 -4.16 -12.47
CA SER A 21 7.52 -3.39 -13.67
C SER A 21 6.25 -2.60 -13.42
N SER A 22 6.23 -1.34 -13.85
CA SER A 22 5.08 -0.42 -13.70
C SER A 22 3.82 -0.87 -14.43
N LYS A 23 3.94 -1.86 -15.33
CA LYS A 23 2.82 -2.51 -16.02
C LYS A 23 2.27 -3.73 -15.27
N SER A 24 2.86 -4.11 -14.15
CA SER A 24 2.41 -5.27 -13.36
C SER A 24 1.23 -4.88 -12.49
N HIS A 25 0.19 -5.73 -12.44
CA HIS A 25 -0.91 -5.54 -11.50
C HIS A 25 -0.42 -5.56 -10.06
N ASP A 26 -0.97 -4.69 -9.21
CA ASP A 26 -0.60 -4.59 -7.79
C ASP A 26 -0.74 -5.93 -7.07
N SER A 27 -1.75 -6.73 -7.38
CA SER A 27 -1.92 -8.09 -6.84
C SER A 27 -0.72 -9.01 -7.14
N ARG A 28 -0.04 -8.84 -8.28
CA ARG A 28 1.21 -9.55 -8.59
C ARG A 28 2.38 -8.99 -7.80
N CYS A 29 2.45 -7.68 -7.56
CA CYS A 29 3.45 -7.06 -6.70
C CYS A 29 3.35 -7.60 -5.27
N LEU A 30 2.14 -7.67 -4.72
CA LEU A 30 1.88 -8.23 -3.39
C LEU A 30 2.29 -9.69 -3.29
N ARG A 31 1.94 -10.52 -4.28
CA ARG A 31 2.32 -11.95 -4.29
C ARG A 31 3.82 -12.16 -4.44
N ARG A 32 4.50 -11.31 -5.20
CA ARG A 32 5.96 -11.35 -5.35
C ARG A 32 6.69 -10.88 -4.10
N SER A 33 6.06 -10.04 -3.28
CA SER A 33 6.61 -9.64 -2.00
C SER A 33 6.43 -10.74 -0.95
N ASP A 34 7.41 -10.88 -0.05
CA ASP A 34 7.24 -11.68 1.17
C ASP A 34 6.34 -11.00 2.21
N LEU A 35 5.65 -9.91 1.85
CA LEU A 35 4.84 -9.11 2.77
C LEU A 35 3.78 -9.97 3.47
N LEU A 36 3.05 -10.82 2.73
CA LEU A 36 2.00 -11.67 3.31
C LEU A 36 2.53 -12.60 4.41
N LYS A 37 3.78 -13.07 4.29
CA LYS A 37 4.43 -13.90 5.32
C LYS A 37 4.84 -13.08 6.55
N LYS A 38 5.19 -11.80 6.34
CA LYS A 38 5.59 -10.85 7.39
C LYS A 38 4.39 -10.24 8.13
N LEU A 39 3.20 -10.25 7.52
CA LEU A 39 2.01 -9.60 8.06
C LEU A 39 1.66 -10.00 9.50
N PRO A 40 1.70 -11.29 9.90
CA PRO A 40 1.39 -11.66 11.29
C PRO A 40 2.30 -10.97 12.31
N GLY A 41 3.59 -10.84 12.00
CA GLY A 41 4.56 -10.14 12.84
C GLY A 41 4.35 -8.62 12.83
N ILE A 42 4.12 -8.03 11.65
CA ILE A 42 3.81 -6.60 11.52
C ILE A 42 2.53 -6.24 12.27
N CYS A 43 1.55 -7.13 12.24
CA CYS A 43 0.22 -6.94 12.81
C CYS A 43 0.10 -7.38 14.28
N GLN A 44 1.19 -7.87 14.87
CA GLN A 44 1.30 -8.25 16.28
C GLN A 44 0.19 -9.23 16.73
N GLY A 45 -0.02 -10.31 15.97
CA GLY A 45 -0.98 -11.36 16.34
C GLY A 45 -2.41 -10.84 16.48
N ASP A 46 -2.94 -10.24 15.41
CA ASP A 46 -4.32 -9.73 15.26
C ASP A 46 -4.64 -8.42 15.98
N ARG A 47 -3.68 -7.82 16.70
CA ARG A 47 -3.85 -6.50 17.31
C ARG A 47 -4.07 -5.39 16.26
N TYR A 48 -3.43 -5.52 15.09
CA TYR A 48 -3.50 -4.53 14.02
C TYR A 48 -3.83 -5.17 12.68
N HIS A 49 -4.23 -4.34 11.72
CA HIS A 49 -4.45 -4.73 10.35
C HIS A 49 -3.76 -3.74 9.42
N LEU A 50 -3.14 -4.23 8.36
CA LEU A 50 -2.63 -3.39 7.29
C LEU A 50 -3.79 -2.91 6.41
N LEU A 51 -3.76 -1.64 6.03
CA LEU A 51 -4.69 -1.06 5.07
C LEU A 51 -4.06 -1.11 3.67
N GLY A 52 -4.64 -1.91 2.78
CA GLY A 52 -4.21 -2.12 1.41
C GLY A 52 -4.92 -1.23 0.39
N ASP A 53 -4.38 -1.20 -0.82
CA ASP A 53 -5.06 -0.59 -1.95
C ASP A 53 -6.32 -1.39 -2.38
N ALA A 54 -7.28 -0.73 -3.03
CA ALA A 54 -8.48 -1.37 -3.57
C ALA A 54 -8.17 -2.43 -4.65
N ALA A 55 -6.99 -2.34 -5.28
CA ALA A 55 -6.47 -3.33 -6.22
C ALA A 55 -5.99 -4.61 -5.53
N TYR A 56 -5.70 -4.58 -4.22
CA TYR A 56 -5.38 -5.78 -3.48
C TYR A 56 -6.65 -6.58 -3.14
N PRO A 57 -6.54 -7.91 -3.03
CA PRO A 57 -7.63 -8.70 -2.51
C PRO A 57 -7.62 -8.67 -0.97
N LEU A 58 -8.80 -8.71 -0.35
CA LEU A 58 -8.96 -8.85 1.10
C LEU A 58 -8.30 -10.15 1.59
N ARG A 59 -7.52 -10.09 2.67
CA ARG A 59 -6.79 -11.22 3.26
C ARG A 59 -6.72 -11.08 4.79
N PRO A 60 -6.41 -12.16 5.54
CA PRO A 60 -6.01 -12.02 6.94
C PRO A 60 -4.92 -10.95 7.07
N TYR A 61 -5.04 -10.09 8.07
CA TYR A 61 -4.13 -8.97 8.34
C TYR A 61 -4.07 -7.86 7.27
N LEU A 62 -4.83 -7.94 6.16
CA LEU A 62 -4.85 -6.95 5.09
C LEU A 62 -6.29 -6.56 4.73
N LEU A 63 -6.72 -5.41 5.22
CA LEU A 63 -8.02 -4.82 4.91
C LEU A 63 -7.94 -3.99 3.63
N THR A 64 -8.99 -4.04 2.82
CA THR A 64 -9.14 -3.24 1.60
C THR A 64 -10.49 -2.51 1.65
N PRO A 65 -10.62 -1.33 1.03
CA PRO A 65 -11.90 -0.63 1.01
C PRO A 65 -12.95 -1.45 0.25
N TYR A 66 -14.23 -1.25 0.59
CA TYR A 66 -15.33 -1.80 -0.19
C TYR A 66 -15.33 -1.17 -1.59
N ARG A 67 -15.47 -2.01 -2.62
CA ARG A 67 -15.61 -1.52 -3.99
C ARG A 67 -16.98 -0.90 -4.19
N ASP A 68 -17.01 0.32 -4.72
CA ASP A 68 -18.26 1.01 -4.99
C ASP A 68 -18.78 0.66 -6.38
N TYR A 69 -19.85 -0.13 -6.42
CA TYR A 69 -20.61 -0.43 -7.65
C TYR A 69 -21.91 0.40 -7.74
N GLY A 70 -21.97 1.55 -7.05
CA GLY A 70 -23.14 2.40 -6.95
C GLY A 70 -24.16 1.98 -5.88
N ARG A 71 -23.84 0.95 -5.08
CA ARG A 71 -24.75 0.32 -4.12
C ARG A 71 -24.14 0.06 -2.73
N LEU A 72 -23.20 0.91 -2.28
CA LEU A 72 -22.64 0.77 -0.94
C LEU A 72 -23.70 1.08 0.14
N SER A 73 -23.77 0.21 1.15
CA SER A 73 -24.56 0.46 2.35
C SER A 73 -23.99 1.63 3.16
N LYS A 74 -24.79 2.20 4.07
CA LYS A 74 -24.34 3.29 4.97
C LYS A 74 -23.07 2.90 5.73
N HIS A 75 -23.04 1.70 6.30
CA HIS A 75 -21.88 1.18 7.04
C HIS A 75 -20.63 1.01 6.15
N GLN A 76 -20.80 0.57 4.91
CA GLN A 76 -19.68 0.44 3.97
C GLN A 76 -19.13 1.81 3.57
N LYS A 77 -19.99 2.81 3.38
CA LYS A 77 -19.58 4.20 3.12
C LYS A 77 -18.81 4.78 4.30
N GLU A 78 -19.29 4.58 5.52
CA GLU A 78 -18.61 5.01 6.74
C GLU A 78 -17.25 4.33 6.92
N PHE A 79 -17.17 3.02 6.64
CA PHE A 79 -15.90 2.29 6.65
C PHE A 79 -14.93 2.88 5.62
N ASN A 80 -15.35 3.04 4.37
CA ASN A 80 -14.52 3.61 3.31
C ASN A 80 -14.07 5.04 3.62
N ALA A 81 -14.91 5.86 4.25
CA ALA A 81 -14.55 7.22 4.67
C ALA A 81 -13.41 7.20 5.70
N LYS A 82 -13.50 6.35 6.74
CA LYS A 82 -12.44 6.15 7.73
C LYS A 82 -11.18 5.58 7.08
N PHE A 83 -11.33 4.62 6.16
CA PHE A 83 -10.23 4.01 5.42
C PHE A 83 -9.46 5.07 4.61
N SER A 84 -10.18 5.93 3.86
CA SER A 84 -9.59 7.01 3.07
C SER A 84 -8.87 8.04 3.93
N ALA A 85 -9.43 8.42 5.08
CA ALA A 85 -8.77 9.33 6.02
C ALA A 85 -7.41 8.77 6.49
N MET A 86 -7.33 7.46 6.73
CA MET A 86 -6.06 6.80 7.10
C MET A 86 -5.08 6.73 5.93
N ARG A 87 -5.55 6.60 4.68
CA ARG A 87 -4.69 6.58 3.47
C ARG A 87 -3.92 7.89 3.28
N VAL A 88 -4.46 9.02 3.73
CA VAL A 88 -3.76 10.32 3.71
C VAL A 88 -2.40 10.23 4.42
N LEU A 89 -2.25 9.36 5.42
CA LEU A 89 -1.00 9.17 6.15
C LEU A 89 0.09 8.54 5.27
N ILE A 90 -0.23 7.46 4.55
CA ILE A 90 0.73 6.78 3.67
C ILE A 90 1.07 7.67 2.45
N GLU A 91 0.09 8.39 1.91
CA GLU A 91 0.31 9.34 0.82
C GLU A 91 1.26 10.47 1.24
N ASN A 92 1.08 11.01 2.45
CA ASN A 92 1.99 11.98 3.03
C ASN A 92 3.40 11.42 3.23
N ALA A 93 3.53 10.17 3.69
CA ALA A 93 4.84 9.51 3.82
C ALA A 93 5.57 9.40 2.46
N PHE A 94 4.85 8.99 1.40
CA PHE A 94 5.41 8.97 0.04
C PHE A 94 5.71 10.37 -0.51
N SER A 95 4.88 11.36 -0.20
CA SER A 95 5.12 12.76 -0.56
C SER A 95 6.41 13.26 0.08
N THR A 96 6.64 13.00 1.37
CA THR A 96 7.90 13.33 2.05
C THR A 96 9.09 12.61 1.43
N LEU A 97 8.95 11.31 1.10
CA LEU A 97 10.00 10.53 0.45
C LEU A 97 10.41 11.15 -0.90
N LYS A 98 9.43 11.46 -1.76
CA LYS A 98 9.64 12.08 -3.07
C LYS A 98 10.24 13.50 -2.96
N LYS A 99 9.79 14.29 -1.97
CA LYS A 99 10.35 15.63 -1.71
C LYS A 99 11.81 15.56 -1.29
N ARG A 100 12.18 14.61 -0.43
CA ARG A 100 13.56 14.42 0.03
C ARG A 100 14.47 13.88 -1.06
N PHE A 101 13.99 12.92 -1.84
CA PHE A 101 14.75 12.28 -2.91
C PHE A 101 14.09 12.59 -4.26
N ARG A 102 14.29 13.80 -4.78
CA ARG A 102 13.63 14.27 -6.01
C ARG A 102 13.90 13.38 -7.24
N GLN A 103 15.03 12.65 -7.26
CA GLN A 103 15.33 11.66 -8.30
C GLN A 103 14.28 10.54 -8.39
N LEU A 104 13.54 10.23 -7.31
CA LEU A 104 12.43 9.27 -7.32
C LEU A 104 11.20 9.73 -8.13
N ILE A 105 11.15 11.01 -8.53
CA ILE A 105 10.08 11.57 -9.38
C ILE A 105 10.40 11.33 -10.86
N TYR A 106 11.69 11.34 -11.25
CA TYR A 106 12.16 11.32 -12.63
C TYR A 106 13.19 10.21 -12.87
N LEU A 107 12.91 9.00 -12.38
CA LEU A 107 13.81 7.86 -12.56
C LEU A 107 13.59 7.26 -13.97
N GLU A 108 14.25 7.86 -14.97
CA GLU A 108 14.47 7.23 -16.27
C GLU A 108 15.57 6.19 -16.11
N LEU A 109 15.17 4.92 -16.06
CA LEU A 109 16.12 3.81 -16.12
C LEU A 109 16.51 3.62 -17.58
N HIS A 110 17.65 4.20 -17.97
CA HIS A 110 18.29 3.79 -19.22
C HIS A 110 18.72 2.33 -19.06
N THR A 111 18.09 1.44 -19.81
CA THR A 111 18.66 0.11 -20.07
C THR A 111 19.96 0.31 -20.81
N VAL A 112 21.08 0.08 -20.12
CA VAL A 112 22.39 0.00 -20.77
C VAL A 112 22.36 -1.27 -21.64
N PRO A 113 22.70 -1.17 -22.94
CA PRO A 113 22.68 -2.31 -23.87
C PRO A 113 23.68 -3.39 -23.50
#